data_AF-A0A7J9ST49-F1
#
_entry.id   AF-A0A7J9ST49-F1
#
_cell.length_a   1.000
_cell.length_b   1.000
_cell.length_c   1.000
_cell.angle_alpha   90.00
_cell.angle_beta   90.00
_cell.angle_gamma   90.00
#
_symmetry.space_group_name_H-M   'P 1'
#
loop_
_entity.id
_entity.type
_entity.pdbx_description
1 polymer ?
#
loop_
_entity_poly.entity_id
_entity_poly.type
_entity_poly.pdbx_seq_one_letter_code
_entity_poly.pdbx_strand_id
1 'polypeptide(L)'
;MYKYEKFKKIDKNDHSEVTRLLKKTTHFTAREWVIARLCADFKNVHGRSEMTWIGQNLPDLVPFFNEPYSRQEVSNARASFKRKLERSGTTLFYSYYSGLITKEEMLEIITNMTKNIGILLDMEDTPPDGDHTEGVQNLMVDVLRRINSALEEEA
;
A
#
# COMPACT_ATOMS: atom_id res chain seq x y z
N MET A 1 13.86 4.00 -17.26
CA MET A 1 12.67 4.13 -18.13
C MET A 1 11.52 3.19 -17.72
N TYR A 2 11.42 2.73 -16.45
CA TYR A 2 10.47 1.69 -16.01
C TYR A 2 9.28 2.17 -15.16
N LYS A 3 9.24 3.46 -14.78
CA LYS A 3 8.30 3.99 -13.78
C LYS A 3 6.85 4.11 -14.29
N TYR A 4 6.68 4.19 -15.60
CA TYR A 4 5.41 4.50 -16.25
C TYR A 4 4.64 3.27 -16.74
N GLU A 5 5.32 2.13 -16.95
CA GLU A 5 4.70 0.99 -17.63
C GLU A 5 3.77 0.18 -16.71
N LYS A 6 4.07 0.12 -15.41
CA LYS A 6 3.29 -0.66 -14.45
C LYS A 6 1.83 -0.23 -14.30
N PHE A 7 1.51 1.04 -14.57
CA PHE A 7 0.15 1.56 -14.46
C PHE A 7 -0.59 1.63 -15.80
N LYS A 8 0.14 1.71 -16.91
CA LYS A 8 -0.46 1.74 -18.26
C LYS A 8 -1.02 0.41 -18.70
N LYS A 9 -0.51 -0.69 -18.13
CA LYS A 9 -1.02 -2.05 -18.38
C LYS A 9 -2.33 -2.37 -17.69
N ILE A 10 -2.76 -1.52 -16.75
CA ILE A 10 -4.00 -1.72 -16.00
C ILE A 10 -5.14 -1.07 -16.81
N ASP A 11 -5.83 -1.85 -17.65
CA ASP A 11 -6.87 -1.42 -18.60
C ASP A 11 -8.23 -1.20 -17.92
N LYS A 12 -9.18 -0.46 -18.51
CA LYS A 12 -10.52 -0.20 -17.93
C LYS A 12 -11.26 -1.46 -17.42
N ASN A 13 -11.04 -2.63 -18.05
CA ASN A 13 -11.57 -3.92 -17.58
C ASN A 13 -10.93 -4.40 -16.25
N ASP A 14 -9.73 -3.95 -15.92
CA ASP A 14 -9.01 -4.24 -14.68
C ASP A 14 -9.51 -3.40 -13.49
N HIS A 15 -10.21 -2.27 -13.67
CA HIS A 15 -10.65 -1.46 -12.51
C HIS A 15 -11.58 -2.25 -11.58
N SER A 16 -12.52 -3.01 -12.13
CA SER A 16 -13.40 -3.90 -11.36
C SER A 16 -12.61 -5.02 -10.67
N GLU A 17 -11.58 -5.53 -11.32
CA GLU A 17 -10.72 -6.58 -10.78
C GLU A 17 -9.85 -6.06 -9.64
N VAL A 18 -9.16 -4.94 -9.84
CA VAL A 18 -8.40 -4.21 -8.81
C VAL A 18 -9.29 -3.90 -7.62
N THR A 19 -10.51 -3.40 -7.87
CA THR A 19 -11.47 -3.10 -6.80
C THR A 19 -11.87 -4.36 -6.03
N ARG A 20 -12.16 -5.47 -6.74
CA ARG A 20 -12.49 -6.76 -6.13
C ARG A 20 -11.34 -7.30 -5.29
N LEU A 21 -10.11 -7.21 -5.80
CA LEU A 21 -8.91 -7.68 -5.13
C LEU A 21 -8.64 -6.89 -3.86
N LEU A 22 -8.62 -5.56 -3.98
CA LEU A 22 -8.41 -4.66 -2.85
C LEU A 22 -9.47 -4.85 -1.76
N LYS A 23 -10.74 -5.11 -2.13
CA LYS A 23 -11.79 -5.45 -1.15
C LYS A 23 -11.54 -6.77 -0.43
N LYS A 24 -10.95 -7.76 -1.11
CA LYS A 24 -10.64 -9.07 -0.53
C LYS A 24 -9.43 -9.00 0.42
N THR A 25 -8.47 -8.12 0.13
CA THR A 25 -7.16 -8.12 0.80
C THR A 25 -6.90 -6.91 1.70
N THR A 26 -7.63 -5.81 1.54
CA THR A 26 -7.37 -4.53 2.23
C THR A 26 -8.66 -3.74 2.54
N HIS A 27 -8.50 -2.59 3.20
CA HIS A 27 -9.56 -1.58 3.37
C HIS A 27 -9.46 -0.40 2.39
N PHE A 28 -8.56 -0.49 1.40
CA PHE A 28 -8.34 0.59 0.44
C PHE A 28 -9.33 0.53 -0.72
N THR A 29 -9.66 1.69 -1.25
CA THR A 29 -10.29 1.83 -2.56
C THR A 29 -9.22 1.81 -3.66
N ALA A 30 -9.60 1.47 -4.89
CA ALA A 30 -8.70 1.54 -6.05
C ALA A 30 -8.06 2.93 -6.19
N ARG A 31 -8.85 3.99 -5.95
CA ARG A 31 -8.36 5.38 -5.97
C ARG A 31 -7.27 5.64 -4.93
N GLU A 32 -7.48 5.24 -3.68
CA GLU A 32 -6.50 5.45 -2.62
C GLU A 32 -5.20 4.68 -2.90
N TRP A 33 -5.34 3.44 -3.36
CA TRP A 33 -4.21 2.57 -3.71
C TRP A 33 -3.38 3.17 -4.87
N VAL A 34 -4.01 3.49 -6.00
CA VAL A 34 -3.33 4.10 -7.16
C VAL A 34 -2.63 5.39 -6.77
N ILE A 35 -3.33 6.30 -6.10
CA ILE A 35 -2.74 7.61 -5.73
C ILE A 35 -1.58 7.43 -4.75
N ALA A 36 -1.68 6.49 -3.79
CA ALA A 36 -0.59 6.19 -2.87
C ALA A 36 0.65 5.67 -3.62
N ARG A 37 0.47 4.78 -4.59
CA ARG A 37 1.57 4.27 -5.43
C ARG A 37 2.19 5.37 -6.29
N LEU A 38 1.37 6.16 -7.00
CA LEU A 38 1.85 7.30 -7.78
C LEU A 38 2.60 8.32 -6.90
N CYS A 39 2.12 8.61 -5.70
CA CYS A 39 2.82 9.51 -4.77
C CYS A 39 4.13 8.92 -4.22
N ALA A 40 4.24 7.59 -4.13
CA ALA A 40 5.47 6.90 -3.73
C ALA A 40 6.51 6.94 -4.85
N ASP A 41 6.07 6.75 -6.09
CA ASP A 41 6.92 6.78 -7.27
C ASP A 41 7.34 8.21 -7.61
N PHE A 42 6.40 9.12 -7.85
CA PHE A 42 6.64 10.48 -8.33
C PHE A 42 6.96 11.44 -7.19
N LYS A 43 8.24 11.50 -6.85
CA LYS A 43 8.83 12.44 -5.89
C LYS A 43 9.79 13.40 -6.59
N ASN A 44 9.80 14.65 -6.13
CA ASN A 44 10.77 15.66 -6.55
C ASN A 44 12.16 15.42 -5.92
N VAL A 45 13.12 16.27 -6.26
CA VAL A 45 14.50 16.23 -5.73
C VAL A 45 14.60 16.31 -4.19
N HIS A 46 13.56 16.81 -3.53
CA HIS A 46 13.46 16.89 -2.06
C HIS A 46 12.69 15.71 -1.44
N GLY A 47 12.38 14.67 -2.23
CA GLY A 47 11.63 13.50 -1.77
C GLY A 47 10.13 13.72 -1.52
N ARG A 48 9.58 14.88 -1.91
CA ARG A 48 8.15 15.19 -1.76
C ARG A 48 7.36 14.79 -3.00
N SER A 49 6.18 14.21 -2.82
CA SER A 49 5.33 13.76 -3.92
C SER A 49 4.89 14.93 -4.82
N GLU A 50 4.97 14.76 -6.15
CA GLU A 50 4.62 15.77 -7.15
C GLU A 50 3.11 15.82 -7.40
N MET A 51 2.32 16.08 -6.34
CA MET A 51 0.86 15.90 -6.35
C MET A 51 0.12 16.69 -7.44
N THR A 52 0.60 17.90 -7.78
CA THR A 52 0.02 18.70 -8.86
C THR A 52 0.17 17.99 -10.20
N TRP A 53 1.39 17.53 -10.49
CA TRP A 53 1.71 16.85 -11.74
C TRP A 53 0.99 15.51 -11.83
N ILE A 54 0.97 14.74 -10.74
CA ILE A 54 0.24 13.47 -10.65
C ILE A 54 -1.24 13.69 -10.99
N GLY A 55 -1.87 14.70 -10.40
CA GLY A 55 -3.29 14.98 -10.64
C GLY A 55 -3.57 15.38 -12.09
N GLN A 56 -2.76 16.27 -12.65
CA GLN A 56 -2.91 16.74 -14.04
C GLN A 56 -2.74 15.64 -15.09
N ASN A 57 -1.83 14.69 -14.84
CA ASN A 57 -1.52 13.62 -15.79
C ASN A 57 -2.25 12.31 -15.43
N LEU A 58 -3.18 12.31 -14.48
CA LEU A 58 -3.79 11.08 -13.95
C LEU A 58 -4.44 10.21 -15.04
N PRO A 59 -5.21 10.75 -16.02
CA PRO A 59 -5.77 9.95 -17.11
C PRO A 59 -4.73 9.29 -18.00
N ASP A 60 -3.59 9.94 -18.21
CA ASP A 60 -2.49 9.42 -19.04
C ASP A 60 -1.64 8.39 -18.30
N LEU A 61 -1.62 8.48 -16.97
CA LEU A 61 -0.88 7.57 -16.08
C LEU A 61 -1.66 6.29 -15.82
N VAL A 62 -2.99 6.39 -15.66
CA VAL A 62 -3.85 5.30 -15.22
C VAL A 62 -5.17 5.34 -16.03
N PRO A 63 -5.34 4.44 -17.01
CA PRO A 63 -6.49 4.44 -17.94
C PRO A 63 -7.89 4.37 -17.30
N PHE A 64 -7.97 4.05 -16.00
CA PHE A 64 -9.20 4.05 -15.22
C PHE A 64 -9.82 5.44 -15.03
N PHE A 65 -8.96 6.47 -14.99
CA PHE A 65 -9.38 7.84 -14.75
C PHE A 65 -9.62 8.53 -16.08
N ASN A 66 -10.82 9.09 -16.27
CA ASN A 66 -11.15 9.83 -17.49
C ASN A 66 -10.88 11.34 -17.35
N GLU A 67 -10.68 11.82 -16.12
CA GLU A 67 -10.50 13.25 -15.82
C GLU A 67 -9.29 13.47 -14.91
N PRO A 68 -8.59 14.60 -15.05
CA PRO A 68 -7.50 14.97 -14.17
C PRO A 68 -8.03 15.28 -12.76
N TYR A 69 -7.15 15.09 -11.78
CA TYR A 69 -7.42 15.46 -10.39
C TYR A 69 -6.72 16.78 -10.05
N SER A 70 -7.35 17.54 -9.16
CA SER A 70 -6.68 18.63 -8.47
C SER A 70 -5.61 18.12 -7.50
N ARG A 71 -4.65 18.98 -7.15
CA ARG A 71 -3.67 18.69 -6.08
C ARG A 71 -4.36 18.26 -4.79
N GLN A 72 -5.50 18.86 -4.46
CA GLN A 72 -6.22 18.58 -3.22
C GLN A 72 -6.83 17.17 -3.22
N GLU A 73 -7.37 16.72 -4.35
CA GLU A 73 -7.91 15.36 -4.47
C GLU A 73 -6.82 14.30 -4.33
N VAL A 74 -5.65 14.53 -4.93
CA VAL A 74 -4.46 13.67 -4.76
C VAL A 74 -4.03 13.64 -3.29
N SER A 75 -3.93 14.81 -2.64
CA SER A 75 -3.57 14.93 -1.23
C SER A 75 -4.57 14.20 -0.32
N ASN A 76 -5.87 14.38 -0.56
CA ASN A 76 -6.95 13.76 0.21
C ASN A 76 -6.94 12.23 0.07
N ALA A 77 -6.78 11.70 -1.14
CA ALA A 77 -6.69 10.26 -1.36
C ALA A 77 -5.47 9.65 -0.65
N ARG A 78 -4.31 10.31 -0.73
CA ARG A 78 -3.10 9.87 -0.01
C ARG A 78 -3.27 9.94 1.51
N ALA A 79 -3.89 11.00 2.03
CA ALA A 79 -4.16 11.13 3.45
C ALA A 79 -5.15 10.07 3.94
N SER A 80 -6.17 9.75 3.14
CA SER A 80 -7.13 8.68 3.43
C SER A 80 -6.46 7.31 3.50
N PHE A 81 -5.58 7.01 2.52
CA PHE A 81 -4.75 5.81 2.54
C PHE A 81 -3.96 5.68 3.86
N LYS A 82 -3.25 6.74 4.26
CA LYS A 82 -2.45 6.75 5.50
C LYS A 82 -3.29 6.53 6.75
N ARG A 83 -4.44 7.20 6.88
CA ARG A 83 -5.34 7.01 8.02
C ARG A 83 -5.90 5.59 8.10
N LYS A 84 -6.24 4.98 6.96
CA LYS A 84 -6.71 3.59 6.92
C LYS A 84 -5.63 2.60 7.32
N LEU A 85 -4.39 2.82 6.88
CA LEU A 85 -3.22 2.05 7.30
C LEU A 85 -3.04 2.13 8.82
N GLU A 86 -3.02 3.34 9.36
CA GLU A 86 -2.86 3.59 10.80
C GLU A 86 -3.95 2.89 11.62
N ARG A 87 -5.23 3.10 11.28
CA ARG A 87 -6.36 2.45 11.98
C ARG A 87 -6.28 0.93 11.93
N SER A 88 -5.88 0.35 10.80
CA SER A 88 -5.74 -1.10 10.65
C SER A 88 -4.61 -1.64 11.52
N GLY A 89 -3.48 -0.95 11.55
CA GLY A 89 -2.35 -1.27 12.43
C GLY A 89 -2.71 -1.16 13.91
N THR A 90 -3.33 -0.06 14.32
CA THR A 90 -3.84 0.11 15.70
C THR A 90 -4.78 -1.02 16.08
N THR A 91 -5.69 -1.42 15.20
CA THR A 91 -6.63 -2.52 15.49
C THR A 91 -5.92 -3.85 15.71
N LEU A 92 -4.94 -4.18 14.86
CA LEU A 92 -4.14 -5.40 15.00
C LEU A 92 -3.38 -5.43 16.32
N PHE A 93 -2.60 -4.38 16.59
CA PHE A 93 -1.78 -4.33 17.80
C PHE A 93 -2.62 -4.22 19.07
N TYR A 94 -3.69 -3.43 19.08
CA TYR A 94 -4.62 -3.37 20.21
C TYR A 94 -5.22 -4.74 20.53
N SER A 95 -5.60 -5.51 19.51
CA SER A 95 -6.15 -6.86 19.69
C SER A 95 -5.14 -7.79 20.35
N TYR A 96 -3.87 -7.72 19.94
CA TYR A 96 -2.81 -8.51 20.55
C TYR A 96 -2.48 -8.05 21.99
N TYR A 97 -2.23 -6.75 22.21
CA TYR A 97 -1.88 -6.20 23.53
C TYR A 97 -3.00 -6.35 24.56
N SER A 98 -4.26 -6.32 24.12
CA SER A 98 -5.41 -6.52 25.01
C SER A 98 -5.76 -7.99 25.24
N GLY A 99 -4.98 -8.93 24.68
CA GLY A 99 -5.22 -10.37 24.82
C GLY A 99 -6.47 -10.89 24.10
N LEU A 100 -6.99 -10.15 23.10
CA LEU A 100 -8.14 -10.57 22.30
C LEU A 100 -7.78 -11.64 21.26
N ILE A 101 -6.50 -11.69 20.88
CA ILE A 101 -5.92 -12.74 20.05
C ILE A 101 -4.67 -13.27 20.72
N THR A 102 -4.45 -14.57 20.56
CA THR A 102 -3.25 -15.29 21.00
C THR A 102 -2.06 -15.01 20.10
N LYS A 103 -0.86 -15.41 20.54
CA LYS A 103 0.35 -15.35 19.72
C LYS A 103 0.22 -16.23 18.47
N GLU A 104 -0.38 -17.40 18.61
CA GLU A 104 -0.61 -18.34 17.52
C GLU A 104 -1.54 -17.74 16.45
N GLU A 105 -2.64 -17.10 16.88
CA GLU A 105 -3.55 -16.37 15.97
C GLU A 105 -2.84 -15.18 15.30
N MET A 106 -1.98 -14.45 16.02
CA MET A 106 -1.17 -13.39 15.43
C MET A 106 -0.25 -13.91 14.32
N LEU A 107 0.40 -15.06 14.52
CA LEU A 107 1.24 -15.71 13.51
C LEU A 107 0.42 -16.14 12.28
N GLU A 108 -0.78 -16.68 12.47
CA GLU A 108 -1.69 -17.02 11.38
C GLU A 108 -2.13 -15.77 10.59
N ILE A 109 -2.48 -14.69 11.29
CA ILE A 109 -2.84 -13.40 10.68
C ILE A 109 -1.68 -12.88 9.82
N ILE A 110 -0.45 -12.83 10.35
CA ILE A 110 0.74 -12.37 9.60
C ILE A 110 1.00 -13.26 8.36
N THR A 111 0.82 -14.57 8.50
CA THR A 111 0.96 -15.51 7.38
C THR A 111 -0.06 -15.20 6.27
N ASN A 112 -1.30 -14.93 6.65
CA ASN A 112 -2.35 -14.55 5.69
C ASN A 112 -2.11 -13.15 5.09
N MET A 113 -1.60 -12.19 5.85
CA MET A 113 -1.16 -10.89 5.34
C MET A 113 -0.08 -11.06 4.27
N THR A 114 0.90 -11.95 4.47
CA THR A 114 1.96 -12.23 3.50
C THR A 114 1.42 -12.79 2.18
N LYS A 115 0.46 -13.73 2.25
CA LYS A 115 -0.25 -14.25 1.06
C LYS A 115 -0.99 -13.13 0.32
N ASN A 116 -1.70 -12.27 1.05
CA ASN A 116 -2.42 -11.13 0.48
C ASN A 116 -1.47 -10.11 -0.17
N ILE A 117 -0.27 -9.91 0.39
CA ILE A 117 0.77 -9.06 -0.21
C ILE A 117 1.24 -9.64 -1.55
N GLY A 118 1.51 -10.95 -1.63
CA GLY A 118 1.88 -11.61 -2.90
C GLY A 118 0.84 -11.36 -3.99
N ILE A 119 -0.44 -11.55 -3.67
CA ILE A 119 -1.56 -11.27 -4.58
C ILE A 119 -1.57 -9.81 -5.07
N LEU A 120 -1.27 -8.85 -4.19
CA LEU A 120 -1.22 -7.43 -4.54
C LEU A 120 -0.01 -7.08 -5.40
N LEU A 121 1.13 -7.74 -5.21
CA LEU A 121 2.34 -7.56 -6.02
C LEU A 121 2.18 -8.17 -7.42
N ASP A 122 1.57 -9.35 -7.52
CA ASP A 122 1.22 -9.99 -8.78
C ASP A 122 0.30 -9.09 -9.62
N MET A 123 -0.68 -8.44 -8.98
CA MET A 123 -1.55 -7.46 -9.64
C MET A 123 -0.78 -6.26 -10.22
N GLU A 124 0.38 -5.92 -9.66
CA GLU A 124 1.22 -4.82 -10.13
C GLU A 124 2.17 -5.23 -11.27
N ASP A 125 2.07 -6.47 -11.78
CA ASP A 125 2.97 -7.07 -12.78
C ASP A 125 4.45 -6.91 -12.37
N THR A 126 4.67 -6.86 -11.05
CA THR A 126 5.98 -6.86 -10.42
C THR A 126 6.28 -8.31 -10.11
N PRO A 127 7.13 -9.00 -10.91
CA PRO A 127 7.33 -10.42 -10.72
C PRO A 127 7.75 -10.69 -9.27
N PRO A 128 7.15 -11.66 -8.58
CA PRO A 128 7.70 -12.16 -7.35
C PRO A 128 9.09 -12.72 -7.68
N ASP A 129 10.15 -11.95 -7.44
CA ASP A 129 11.47 -12.53 -7.23
C ASP A 129 11.29 -13.64 -6.18
N GLY A 130 11.91 -14.80 -6.38
CA GLY A 130 11.93 -15.86 -5.37
C GLY A 130 12.42 -15.37 -4.00
N ASP A 131 13.16 -14.25 -3.98
CA ASP A 131 13.65 -13.51 -2.81
C ASP A 131 12.61 -12.56 -2.16
N HIS A 132 11.46 -12.28 -2.79
CA HIS A 132 10.51 -11.30 -2.25
C HIS A 132 9.81 -11.75 -0.95
N THR A 133 9.58 -13.05 -0.75
CA THR A 133 8.98 -13.53 0.50
C THR A 133 9.98 -13.41 1.65
N GLU A 134 11.25 -13.75 1.43
CA GLU A 134 12.32 -13.63 2.41
C GLU A 134 12.64 -12.15 2.70
N GLY A 135 12.69 -11.30 1.67
CA GLY A 135 12.85 -9.85 1.82
C GLY A 135 11.70 -9.19 2.61
N VAL A 136 10.45 -9.60 2.40
CA VAL A 136 9.30 -9.11 3.19
C VAL A 136 9.37 -9.60 4.63
N GLN A 137 9.74 -10.86 4.86
CA GLN A 137 9.92 -11.41 6.21
C GLN A 137 11.04 -10.69 6.95
N ASN A 138 12.20 -10.49 6.31
CA ASN A 138 13.33 -9.75 6.88
C ASN A 138 12.96 -8.29 7.18
N LEU A 139 12.24 -7.62 6.27
CA LEU A 139 11.71 -6.28 6.52
C LEU A 139 10.74 -6.25 7.70
N MET A 140 9.82 -7.22 7.81
CA MET A 140 8.90 -7.31 8.94
C MET A 140 9.64 -7.52 10.26
N VAL A 141 10.63 -8.41 10.29
CA VAL A 141 11.49 -8.65 11.46
C VAL A 141 12.23 -7.37 11.85
N ASP A 142 12.82 -6.67 10.88
CA ASP A 142 13.55 -5.43 11.13
C ASP A 142 12.63 -4.29 11.60
N VAL A 143 11.43 -4.17 11.03
CA VAL A 143 10.43 -3.19 11.48
C VAL A 143 9.99 -3.50 12.89
N LEU A 144 9.70 -4.76 13.23
CA LEU A 144 9.32 -5.15 14.58
C LEU A 144 10.45 -4.89 15.58
N ARG A 145 11.71 -5.19 15.22
CA ARG A 145 12.88 -4.84 16.04
C ARG A 145 12.98 -3.33 16.28
N ARG A 146 12.84 -2.52 15.23
CA ARG A 146 12.91 -1.05 15.34
C ARG A 146 11.78 -0.46 16.16
N ILE A 147 10.56 -1.00 16.03
CA ILE A 147 9.42 -0.62 16.86
C ILE A 147 9.74 -0.92 18.33
N ASN A 148 10.27 -2.11 18.63
CA ASN A 148 10.62 -2.47 20.00
C ASN A 148 11.70 -1.53 20.59
N SER A 149 12.76 -1.23 19.83
CA SER A 149 13.80 -0.28 20.27
C SER A 149 13.26 1.13 20.49
N ALA A 150 12.38 1.63 19.61
CA ALA A 150 11.80 2.97 19.77
C ALA A 150 10.89 3.06 21.01
N LEU A 151 10.16 1.99 21.35
CA LEU A 151 9.33 1.92 22.54
C LEU A 151 10.15 1.82 23.85
N GLU A 152 11.35 1.23 23.79
CA GLU A 152 12.29 1.18 24.92
C GLU A 152 12.99 2.52 25.18
N GLU A 153 13.20 3.35 24.15
CA GLU A 153 13.79 4.70 24.29
C GLU A 153 12.80 5.74 24.86
N GLU A 154 11.50 5.46 24.80
CA GLU A 154 10.42 6.33 25.31
C GLU A 154 9.96 5.96 26.73
N ALA A 155 10.51 4.90 27.34
CA ALA A 155 10.17 4.37 28.67
C ALA A 155 11.23 4.71 29.74
#